data_AF-A0A0G1W022-F1
#
_entry.id   AF-A0A0G1W022-F1
#
_cell.length_a   1.000
_cell.length_b   1.000
_cell.length_c   1.000
_cell.angle_alpha   90.00
_cell.angle_beta   90.00
_cell.angle_gamma   90.00
#
_symmetry.space_group_name_H-M   'P 1'
#
loop_
_entity.id
_entity.type
_entity.pdbx_description
1 polymer ?
#
loop_
_entity_poly.entity_id
_entity_poly.type
_entity_poly.pdbx_seq_one_letter_code
_entity_poly.pdbx_strand_id
1 'polypeptide(L)'
;MSRSVNVMLVISFLLLVAVNIAFLDFVIFLPKKFAPENVSTVATPAPQSILDTDCPNSCRALIAREQAVRVLSSTPSNQESDQISSVPVAAKEYVIPIGSGVVKSDSWQDVAGAEATVDTRNYPPIKSVTLEVYLKIPTANGQIRAKLFNVTDKHDVWFSEVFSEGPVLTKKEVSVALEQGLKTYRIMGLSTLRYEANVENARLRIVTY
;
A
#
# COMPACT_ATOMS: atom_id res chain seq x y z
N MET A 1 14.26 -58.02 -29.87
CA MET A 1 13.96 -56.77 -30.63
C MET A 1 13.15 -55.73 -29.85
N SER A 2 12.13 -56.10 -29.05
CA SER A 2 11.27 -55.11 -28.34
C SER A 2 12.00 -54.22 -27.29
N ARG A 3 12.96 -54.75 -26.53
CA ARG A 3 13.69 -53.98 -25.50
C ARG A 3 14.50 -52.80 -26.06
N SER A 4 15.18 -52.99 -27.20
CA SER A 4 16.01 -51.95 -27.82
C SER A 4 15.18 -50.80 -28.40
N VAL A 5 13.97 -51.09 -28.86
CA VAL A 5 13.04 -50.07 -29.39
C VAL A 5 12.51 -49.16 -28.28
N ASN A 6 12.13 -49.74 -27.14
CA ASN A 6 11.65 -48.95 -25.99
C ASN A 6 12.74 -48.05 -25.41
N VAL A 7 13.99 -48.54 -25.36
CA VAL A 7 15.14 -47.73 -24.90
C VAL A 7 15.40 -46.56 -25.85
N MET A 8 15.35 -46.78 -27.17
CA MET A 8 15.50 -45.70 -28.15
C MET A 8 14.39 -44.65 -28.05
N LEU A 9 13.15 -45.06 -27.79
CA LEU A 9 12.01 -44.15 -27.65
C LEU A 9 12.17 -43.27 -26.39
N VAL A 10 12.60 -43.85 -25.26
CA VAL A 10 12.86 -43.10 -24.03
C VAL A 10 14.01 -42.11 -24.21
N ILE A 11 15.11 -42.52 -24.86
CA ILE A 11 16.25 -41.62 -25.13
C ILE A 11 15.81 -40.47 -26.05
N SER A 12 15.04 -40.75 -27.10
CA SER A 12 14.51 -39.71 -27.99
C SER A 12 13.61 -38.72 -27.27
N PHE A 13 12.76 -39.20 -26.34
CA PHE A 13 11.89 -38.33 -25.56
C PHE A 13 12.68 -37.43 -24.61
N LEU A 14 13.68 -37.97 -23.91
CA LEU A 14 14.55 -37.19 -23.02
C LEU A 14 15.33 -36.12 -23.78
N LEU A 15 15.78 -36.42 -25.00
CA LEU A 15 16.48 -35.47 -25.86
C LEU A 15 15.56 -34.32 -26.28
N LEU A 16 14.30 -34.62 -26.60
CA LEU A 16 13.29 -33.62 -26.96
C LEU A 16 12.97 -32.68 -25.78
N VAL A 17 12.86 -33.24 -24.56
CA VAL A 17 12.67 -32.44 -23.33
C VAL A 17 13.89 -31.54 -23.08
N ALA A 18 15.11 -32.06 -23.23
CA ALA A 18 16.33 -31.27 -23.02
C ALA A 18 16.45 -30.10 -24.00
N VAL A 19 16.12 -30.31 -25.29
CA VAL A 19 16.10 -29.26 -26.30
C VAL A 19 15.05 -28.19 -25.98
N ASN A 20 13.86 -28.59 -25.53
CA ASN A 20 12.81 -27.65 -25.18
C ASN A 20 13.19 -26.76 -23.97
N ILE A 21 13.84 -27.33 -22.95
CA ILE A 21 14.35 -26.57 -21.80
C ILE A 21 15.45 -25.60 -22.24
N ALA A 22 16.42 -26.06 -23.02
CA ALA A 22 17.50 -25.21 -23.53
C ALA A 22 16.98 -24.04 -24.39
N PHE A 23 15.92 -24.26 -25.17
CA PHE A 23 15.27 -23.21 -25.96
C PHE A 23 14.59 -22.16 -25.06
N LEU A 24 13.87 -22.60 -24.01
CA LEU A 24 13.23 -21.70 -23.06
C LEU A 24 14.24 -20.85 -22.30
N ASP A 25 15.34 -21.46 -21.82
CA ASP A 25 16.42 -20.73 -21.17
C ASP A 25 17.02 -19.69 -22.12
N PHE A 26 17.30 -20.05 -23.37
CA PHE A 26 17.81 -19.09 -24.35
C PHE A 26 16.86 -17.90 -24.55
N VAL A 27 15.55 -18.13 -24.72
CA VAL A 27 14.57 -17.06 -24.93
C VAL A 27 14.42 -16.14 -23.71
N ILE A 28 14.50 -16.68 -22.50
CA ILE A 28 14.39 -15.89 -21.25
C ILE A 28 15.67 -15.07 -21.01
N PHE A 29 16.84 -15.65 -21.28
CA PHE A 29 18.13 -15.00 -21.02
C PHE A 29 18.62 -14.11 -22.17
N LEU A 30 17.89 -14.00 -23.28
CA LEU A 30 18.18 -12.98 -24.28
C LEU A 30 17.95 -11.58 -23.65
N PRO A 31 18.99 -10.72 -23.57
CA PRO A 31 18.82 -9.37 -23.08
C PRO A 31 17.91 -8.62 -24.05
N LYS A 32 16.66 -8.38 -23.65
CA LYS A 32 15.79 -7.44 -24.35
C LYS A 32 16.48 -6.08 -24.25
N LYS A 33 16.98 -5.58 -25.39
CA LYS A 33 17.43 -4.20 -25.50
C LYS A 33 16.19 -3.33 -25.34
N PHE A 34 15.91 -2.91 -24.11
CA PHE A 34 14.91 -1.88 -23.85
C PHE A 34 15.42 -0.60 -24.50
N ALA A 35 14.83 -0.24 -25.63
CA ALA A 35 15.00 1.09 -26.19
C ALA A 35 14.38 2.09 -25.20
N PRO A 36 15.07 3.17 -24.82
CA PRO A 36 14.46 4.22 -24.02
C PRO A 36 13.34 4.86 -24.85
N GLU A 37 12.11 4.72 -24.38
CA GLU A 37 10.98 5.49 -24.88
C GLU A 37 11.24 6.97 -24.53
N ASN A 38 11.34 7.80 -25.56
CA ASN A 38 11.51 9.24 -25.40
C ASN A 38 10.28 9.81 -24.69
N VAL A 39 10.41 10.02 -23.38
CA VAL A 39 9.43 10.78 -22.59
C VAL A 39 9.42 12.21 -23.13
N SER A 40 8.37 12.53 -23.89
CA SER A 40 8.09 13.86 -24.38
C SER A 40 7.91 14.79 -23.16
N THR A 41 8.80 15.77 -23.07
CA THR A 41 8.80 16.79 -22.03
C THR A 41 7.57 17.68 -22.25
N VAL A 42 6.51 17.46 -21.48
CA VAL A 42 5.37 18.36 -21.44
C VAL A 42 5.81 19.64 -20.74
N ALA A 43 5.71 20.75 -21.47
CA ALA A 43 6.05 22.08 -21.00
C ALA A 43 5.17 22.49 -19.81
N THR A 44 5.83 22.95 -18.74
CA THR A 44 5.26 23.65 -17.59
C THR A 44 4.53 24.93 -18.02
N PRO A 45 3.24 25.11 -17.70
CA PRO A 45 2.62 26.42 -17.72
C PRO A 45 2.90 27.15 -16.38
N ALA A 46 3.64 28.25 -16.44
CA ALA A 46 3.46 29.39 -15.52
C ALA A 46 2.40 30.33 -16.13
N PRO A 47 1.83 31.34 -15.43
CA PRO A 47 1.78 31.74 -14.00
C PRO A 47 0.30 31.87 -13.50
N GLN A 48 -0.04 32.20 -12.25
CA GLN A 48 -0.26 33.58 -11.76
C GLN A 48 -0.65 33.57 -10.26
N SER A 49 -0.07 34.52 -9.52
CA SER A 49 -0.46 34.90 -8.16
C SER A 49 -1.84 35.56 -8.16
N ILE A 50 -2.80 34.97 -7.44
CA ILE A 50 -4.06 35.63 -7.09
C ILE A 50 -3.81 36.34 -5.75
N LEU A 51 -3.30 37.57 -5.84
CA LEU A 51 -3.49 38.56 -4.81
C LEU A 51 -4.67 39.43 -5.26
N ASP A 52 -5.39 40.00 -4.29
CA ASP A 52 -6.53 40.90 -4.43
C ASP A 52 -7.88 40.27 -4.75
N THR A 53 -9.01 40.73 -4.21
CA THR A 53 -9.33 41.64 -3.11
C THR A 53 -10.85 41.63 -3.10
N ASP A 54 -11.48 41.02 -2.09
CA ASP A 54 -12.88 41.27 -1.69
C ASP A 54 -13.26 40.38 -0.49
N CYS A 55 -12.74 40.74 0.69
CA CYS A 55 -13.33 40.30 1.96
C CYS A 55 -14.14 41.50 2.50
N PRO A 56 -15.48 41.39 2.57
CA PRO A 56 -16.36 42.43 3.12
C PRO A 56 -15.95 42.79 4.56
N ASN A 57 -16.23 44.02 5.00
CA ASN A 57 -15.81 44.52 6.32
C ASN A 57 -16.25 43.63 7.51
N SER A 58 -17.31 42.84 7.36
CA SER A 58 -17.75 41.84 8.33
C SER A 58 -16.78 40.66 8.49
N CYS A 59 -16.11 40.24 7.40
CA CYS A 59 -15.12 39.16 7.36
C CYS A 59 -13.79 39.60 8.02
N ARG A 60 -13.40 40.88 7.89
CA ARG A 60 -12.24 41.45 8.61
C ARG A 60 -12.46 41.54 10.12
N ALA A 61 -13.68 41.86 10.57
CA ALA A 61 -14.01 41.96 11.99
C ALA A 61 -13.92 40.60 12.71
N LEU A 62 -14.24 39.49 12.03
CA LEU A 62 -14.14 38.13 12.58
C LEU A 62 -12.67 37.69 12.78
N ILE A 63 -11.80 37.96 11.79
CA ILE A 63 -10.36 37.63 11.88
C ILE A 63 -9.66 38.47 12.97
N ALA A 64 -9.99 39.76 13.08
CA ALA A 64 -9.42 40.62 14.12
C ALA A 64 -9.84 40.19 15.54
N ARG A 65 -11.05 39.64 15.70
CA ARG A 65 -11.57 39.18 17.00
C ARG A 65 -10.95 37.85 17.45
N GLU A 66 -10.61 36.97 16.51
CA GLU A 66 -9.88 35.72 16.81
C GLU A 66 -8.39 35.95 17.09
N GLN A 67 -7.79 36.97 16.48
CA GLN A 67 -6.39 37.34 16.74
C GLN A 67 -6.20 38.05 18.09
N ALA A 68 -7.17 38.83 18.58
CA ALA A 68 -7.07 39.52 19.87
C ALA A 68 -7.05 38.55 21.09
N VAL A 69 -7.55 37.32 20.94
CA VAL A 69 -7.54 36.32 22.02
C VAL A 69 -6.18 35.61 22.14
N ARG A 70 -5.36 35.57 21.07
CA ARG A 70 -4.05 34.91 21.08
C ARG A 70 -2.87 35.79 21.53
N VAL A 71 -3.06 37.10 21.70
CA VAL A 71 -1.97 38.06 22.01
C VAL A 71 -1.81 38.34 23.52
N LEU A 72 -2.68 37.81 24.39
CA LEU A 72 -2.59 38.03 25.84
C LEU A 72 -1.68 37.03 26.59
N SER A 73 -0.78 36.31 25.92
CA SER A 73 0.18 35.40 26.58
C SER A 73 1.54 35.34 25.90
N SER A 74 2.15 36.50 25.66
CA SER A 74 3.57 36.58 25.30
C SER A 74 4.34 37.43 26.32
N THR A 75 4.97 36.75 27.28
CA THR A 75 6.09 37.28 28.07
C THR A 75 7.31 37.44 27.16
N PRO A 76 8.08 38.55 27.23
CA PRO A 76 9.28 38.72 26.43
C PRO A 76 10.46 37.99 27.10
N SER A 77 11.20 37.16 26.36
CA SER A 77 12.49 36.64 26.80
C SER A 77 13.42 36.46 25.61
N ASN A 78 14.43 37.35 25.57
CA ASN A 78 15.76 37.28 24.98
C ASN A 78 15.99 36.49 23.69
N GLN A 79 16.44 37.25 22.67
CA GLN A 79 17.18 36.74 21.53
C GLN A 79 18.47 36.07 22.01
N GLU A 80 18.53 34.74 21.86
CA GLU A 80 19.77 33.99 21.82
C GLU A 80 19.93 33.42 20.41
N SER A 81 21.14 33.55 19.88
CA SER A 81 21.51 33.22 18.50
C SER A 81 21.20 31.76 18.17
N ASP A 82 20.24 31.52 17.27
CA ASP A 82 19.97 30.20 16.70
C ASP A 82 21.18 29.72 15.87
N GLN A 83 22.11 29.02 16.53
CA GLN A 83 22.85 27.96 15.85
C GLN A 83 21.82 26.91 15.44
N ILE A 84 21.63 26.74 14.13
CA ILE A 84 20.86 25.65 13.54
C ILE A 84 21.61 24.35 13.87
N SER A 85 21.38 23.85 15.08
CA SER A 85 21.63 22.47 15.43
C SER A 85 20.61 21.67 14.64
N SER A 86 21.04 20.97 13.60
CA SER A 86 20.19 20.06 12.83
C SER A 86 19.71 18.97 13.78
N VAL A 87 18.56 19.20 14.42
CA VAL A 87 17.86 18.16 15.17
C VAL A 87 17.64 17.02 14.18
N PRO A 88 18.16 15.82 14.43
CA PRO A 88 17.89 14.69 13.56
C PRO A 88 16.37 14.52 13.51
N VAL A 89 15.80 14.55 12.30
CA VAL A 89 14.38 14.25 12.09
C VAL A 89 14.16 12.86 12.68
N ALA A 90 13.44 12.81 13.79
CA ALA A 90 13.18 11.55 14.46
C ALA A 90 12.10 10.83 13.66
N ALA A 91 12.42 9.61 13.21
CA ALA A 91 11.49 8.75 12.50
C ALA A 91 10.18 8.64 13.30
N LYS A 92 9.06 9.03 12.68
CA LYS A 92 7.75 9.02 13.30
C LYS A 92 6.92 7.88 12.74
N GLU A 93 6.16 7.24 13.63
CA GLU A 93 5.24 6.16 13.27
C GLU A 93 3.79 6.69 13.30
N TYR A 94 3.03 6.31 12.29
CA TYR A 94 1.61 6.59 12.17
C TYR A 94 0.85 5.29 11.92
N VAL A 95 -0.27 5.12 12.61
CA VAL A 95 -1.12 3.93 12.47
C VAL A 95 -2.50 4.36 11.98
N ILE A 96 -2.92 3.81 10.85
CA ILE A 96 -4.23 4.07 10.25
C ILE A 96 -5.07 2.79 10.41
N PRO A 97 -6.11 2.79 11.25
CA PRO A 97 -7.01 1.66 11.32
C PRO A 97 -7.81 1.58 10.01
N ILE A 98 -7.83 0.40 9.39
CA ILE A 98 -8.70 0.12 8.24
C ILE A 98 -10.02 -0.46 8.73
N GLY A 99 -9.98 -1.36 9.73
CA GLY A 99 -11.18 -1.90 10.37
C GLY A 99 -11.18 -3.41 10.47
N SER A 100 -12.37 -4.00 10.53
CA SER A 100 -12.58 -5.43 10.76
C SER A 100 -13.85 -5.90 10.07
N GLY A 101 -14.01 -7.21 9.93
CA GLY A 101 -15.19 -7.80 9.33
C GLY A 101 -15.07 -9.30 9.11
N VAL A 102 -16.03 -9.85 8.38
CA VAL A 102 -16.19 -11.29 8.18
C VAL A 102 -16.29 -11.60 6.68
N VAL A 103 -15.70 -12.71 6.27
CA VAL A 103 -15.78 -13.24 4.90
C VAL A 103 -16.23 -14.71 4.90
N LYS A 104 -17.05 -15.06 3.92
CA LYS A 104 -17.58 -16.43 3.69
C LYS A 104 -17.50 -16.87 2.22
N SER A 105 -16.88 -16.09 1.35
CA SER A 105 -16.79 -16.40 -0.08
C SER A 105 -15.49 -17.09 -0.43
N ASP A 106 -15.55 -17.98 -1.42
CA ASP A 106 -14.40 -18.60 -2.11
C ASP A 106 -13.81 -17.69 -3.20
N SER A 107 -14.46 -16.57 -3.50
CA SER A 107 -13.95 -15.50 -4.35
C SER A 107 -13.57 -14.25 -3.54
N TRP A 108 -12.66 -13.44 -4.08
CA TRP A 108 -12.35 -12.14 -3.49
C TRP A 108 -13.62 -11.29 -3.37
N GLN A 109 -13.90 -10.87 -2.14
CA GLN A 109 -15.00 -9.97 -1.83
C GLN A 109 -14.54 -8.89 -0.85
N ASP A 110 -15.30 -7.81 -0.80
CA ASP A 110 -15.12 -6.78 0.20
C ASP A 110 -15.32 -7.33 1.62
N VAL A 111 -14.43 -6.98 2.53
CA VAL A 111 -14.65 -7.17 3.97
C VAL A 111 -15.43 -5.95 4.46
N ALA A 112 -16.74 -6.14 4.67
CA ALA A 112 -17.61 -5.07 5.14
C ALA A 112 -17.08 -4.49 6.47
N GLY A 113 -16.89 -3.17 6.51
CA GLY A 113 -16.36 -2.47 7.70
C GLY A 113 -14.84 -2.32 7.74
N ALA A 114 -14.10 -2.80 6.73
CA ALA A 114 -12.65 -2.66 6.65
C ALA A 114 -12.24 -1.74 5.49
N GLU A 115 -12.47 -0.43 5.64
CA GLU A 115 -12.11 0.61 4.68
C GLU A 115 -11.61 1.88 5.37
N ALA A 116 -10.56 2.49 4.82
CA ALA A 116 -10.05 3.78 5.28
C ALA A 116 -9.58 4.65 4.12
N THR A 117 -9.72 5.96 4.28
CA THR A 117 -9.17 6.95 3.35
C THR A 117 -7.87 7.51 3.90
N VAL A 118 -6.83 7.52 3.07
CA VAL A 118 -5.47 7.96 3.42
C VAL A 118 -5.07 9.06 2.46
N ASP A 119 -4.65 10.21 3.00
CA ASP A 119 -3.98 11.25 2.21
C ASP A 119 -2.48 11.20 2.48
N THR A 120 -1.70 10.70 1.53
CA THR A 120 -0.24 10.58 1.72
C THR A 120 0.45 11.94 1.88
N ARG A 121 -0.19 13.03 1.47
CA ARG A 121 0.35 14.40 1.59
C ARG A 121 0.36 14.91 3.04
N ASN A 122 -0.41 14.26 3.92
CA ASN A 122 -0.45 14.59 5.35
C ASN A 122 0.72 13.99 6.14
N TYR A 123 1.58 13.19 5.50
CA TYR A 123 2.71 12.55 6.14
C TYR A 123 4.02 13.14 5.60
N PRO A 124 5.06 13.30 6.45
CA PRO A 124 6.42 13.50 5.99
C PRO A 124 6.87 12.39 5.00
N PRO A 125 8.02 12.54 4.33
CA PRO A 125 8.55 11.51 3.43
C PRO A 125 8.48 10.12 4.06
N ILE A 126 7.71 9.24 3.43
CA ILE A 126 7.42 7.91 3.92
C ILE A 126 8.64 7.02 3.66
N LYS A 127 9.16 6.40 4.73
CA LYS A 127 10.24 5.40 4.67
C LYS A 127 9.69 4.02 4.34
N SER A 128 8.60 3.62 4.99
CA SER A 128 7.95 2.34 4.73
C SER A 128 6.48 2.35 5.14
N VAL A 129 5.68 1.51 4.48
CA VAL A 129 4.31 1.20 4.89
C VAL A 129 4.17 -0.30 5.05
N THR A 130 3.62 -0.73 6.18
CA THR A 130 3.33 -2.12 6.48
C THR A 130 1.83 -2.28 6.69
N LEU A 131 1.22 -3.17 5.93
CA LEU A 131 -0.12 -3.67 6.20
C LEU A 131 -0.03 -4.72 7.31
N GLU A 132 -0.78 -4.52 8.39
CA GLU A 132 -0.94 -5.49 9.46
C GLU A 132 -2.39 -5.99 9.48
N VAL A 133 -2.60 -7.30 9.45
CA VAL A 133 -3.93 -7.92 9.46
C VAL A 133 -3.97 -9.04 10.48
N TYR A 134 -5.04 -9.09 11.27
CA TYR A 134 -5.31 -10.11 12.27
C TYR A 134 -6.40 -11.04 11.76
N LEU A 135 -6.04 -12.29 11.49
CA LEU A 135 -6.88 -13.27 10.81
C LEU A 135 -7.22 -14.44 11.74
N LYS A 136 -8.45 -14.92 11.66
CA LYS A 136 -8.94 -16.08 12.42
C LYS A 136 -9.98 -16.87 11.63
N ILE A 137 -9.92 -18.20 11.70
CA ILE A 137 -10.95 -19.09 11.14
C ILE A 137 -11.59 -19.87 12.30
N PRO A 138 -12.72 -19.44 12.88
CA PRO A 138 -13.30 -20.06 14.08
C PRO A 138 -13.50 -21.58 13.98
N THR A 139 -13.81 -22.08 12.77
CA THR A 139 -14.05 -23.51 12.51
C THR A 139 -12.77 -24.33 12.29
N ALA A 140 -11.61 -23.68 12.22
CA ALA A 140 -10.32 -24.26 11.83
C ALA A 140 -10.29 -24.90 10.42
N ASN A 141 -11.31 -24.68 9.58
CA ASN A 141 -11.43 -25.31 8.28
C ASN A 141 -10.99 -24.37 7.14
N GLY A 142 -10.01 -24.81 6.35
CA GLY A 142 -9.54 -24.09 5.17
C GLY A 142 -8.56 -22.96 5.52
N GLN A 143 -8.51 -21.98 4.64
CA GLN A 143 -7.56 -20.86 4.69
C GLN A 143 -8.30 -19.56 4.41
N ILE A 144 -7.97 -18.51 5.16
CA ILE A 144 -8.37 -17.13 4.89
C ILE A 144 -7.24 -16.41 4.19
N ARG A 145 -7.58 -15.67 3.13
CA ARG A 145 -6.68 -14.75 2.46
C ARG A 145 -7.24 -13.34 2.56
N ALA A 146 -6.38 -12.37 2.77
CA ALA A 146 -6.72 -10.96 2.80
C ALA A 146 -5.71 -10.17 1.98
N LYS A 147 -6.17 -9.16 1.26
CA LYS A 147 -5.32 -8.23 0.50
C LYS A 147 -5.86 -6.82 0.60
N LEU A 148 -5.02 -5.84 0.28
CA LEU A 148 -5.41 -4.44 0.22
C LEU A 148 -5.80 -4.07 -1.22
N PHE A 149 -6.94 -3.40 -1.37
CA PHE A 149 -7.47 -2.93 -2.64
C PHE A 149 -7.58 -1.40 -2.61
N ASN A 150 -7.10 -0.75 -3.67
CA ASN A 150 -7.29 0.69 -3.86
C ASN A 150 -8.65 0.90 -4.55
N VAL A 151 -9.63 1.40 -3.78
CA VAL A 151 -10.99 1.65 -4.25
C VAL A 151 -11.03 2.85 -5.20
N THR A 152 -10.17 3.84 -4.98
CA THR A 152 -10.12 5.07 -5.79
C THR A 152 -9.68 4.76 -7.22
N ASP A 153 -8.59 4.01 -7.38
CA ASP A 153 -8.00 3.70 -8.69
C ASP A 153 -8.37 2.31 -9.21
N LYS A 154 -9.16 1.55 -8.44
CA LYS A 154 -9.78 0.26 -8.79
C LYS A 154 -8.77 -0.83 -9.16
N HIS A 155 -7.69 -0.95 -8.39
CA HIS A 155 -6.71 -2.01 -8.56
C HIS A 155 -6.26 -2.57 -7.22
N ASP A 156 -5.71 -3.79 -7.27
CA ASP A 156 -5.05 -4.40 -6.13
C ASP A 156 -3.78 -3.63 -5.77
N VAL A 157 -3.53 -3.46 -4.47
CA VAL A 157 -2.22 -2.98 -4.00
C VAL A 157 -1.24 -4.14 -4.12
N TRP A 158 -0.17 -3.93 -4.89
CA TRP A 158 0.80 -4.99 -5.17
C TRP A 158 1.42 -5.55 -3.90
N PHE A 159 1.62 -6.87 -3.90
CA PHE A 159 2.23 -7.63 -2.81
C PHE A 159 1.55 -7.47 -1.45
N SER A 160 0.27 -7.08 -1.41
CA SER A 160 -0.48 -6.88 -0.15
C SER A 160 -1.18 -8.14 0.37
N GLU A 161 -1.11 -9.25 -0.35
CA GLU A 161 -1.81 -10.48 0.04
C GLU A 161 -1.12 -11.19 1.22
N VAL A 162 -1.93 -11.55 2.21
CA VAL A 162 -1.55 -12.35 3.37
C VAL A 162 -2.55 -13.48 3.56
N PHE A 163 -2.12 -14.57 4.19
CA PHE A 163 -2.99 -15.70 4.49
C PHE A 163 -2.77 -16.26 5.89
N SER A 164 -3.79 -16.92 6.43
CA SER A 164 -3.72 -17.67 7.68
C SER A 164 -4.59 -18.92 7.65
N GLU A 165 -4.24 -19.86 8.51
CA GLU A 165 -4.93 -21.14 8.67
C GLU A 165 -5.18 -21.38 10.17
N GLY A 166 -6.20 -22.18 10.46
CA GLY A 166 -6.53 -22.59 11.82
C GLY A 166 -7.33 -21.57 12.65
N PRO A 167 -7.67 -21.94 13.90
CA PRO A 167 -8.62 -21.20 14.75
C PRO A 167 -7.98 -20.11 15.60
N VAL A 168 -6.64 -20.03 15.61
CA VAL A 168 -5.89 -19.08 16.43
C VAL A 168 -5.81 -17.74 15.70
N LEU A 169 -6.09 -16.67 16.43
CA LEU A 169 -5.90 -15.32 15.93
C LEU A 169 -4.43 -15.09 15.62
N THR A 170 -4.12 -14.85 14.35
CA THR A 170 -2.74 -14.68 13.88
C THR A 170 -2.54 -13.32 13.25
N LYS A 171 -1.50 -12.59 13.68
CA LYS A 171 -1.05 -11.36 13.04
C LYS A 171 -0.24 -11.70 11.79
N LYS A 172 -0.56 -11.05 10.68
CA LYS A 172 0.20 -11.09 9.42
C LYS A 172 0.62 -9.68 9.05
N GLU A 173 1.85 -9.56 8.56
CA GLU A 173 2.44 -8.29 8.17
C GLU A 173 3.03 -8.40 6.78
N VAL A 174 2.85 -7.36 5.96
CA VAL A 174 3.47 -7.28 4.63
C VAL A 174 3.76 -5.82 4.28
N SER A 175 4.88 -5.58 3.61
CA SER A 175 5.23 -4.22 3.14
C SER A 175 4.44 -3.90 1.89
N VAL A 176 3.89 -2.69 1.84
CA VAL A 176 3.08 -2.20 0.71
C VAL A 176 3.53 -0.81 0.31
N ALA A 177 3.23 -0.42 -0.94
CA ALA A 177 3.39 0.94 -1.39
C ALA A 177 2.01 1.61 -1.48
N LEU A 178 1.88 2.79 -0.91
CA LEU A 178 0.69 3.62 -1.09
C LEU A 178 0.92 4.59 -2.25
N GLU A 179 -0.10 4.76 -3.07
CA GLU A 179 -0.09 5.75 -4.13
C GLU A 179 -0.24 7.17 -3.56
N GLN A 180 0.27 8.15 -4.30
CA GLN A 180 0.25 9.53 -3.84
C GLN A 180 -1.15 10.14 -3.86
N GLY A 181 -1.43 10.99 -2.88
CA GLY A 181 -2.66 11.77 -2.76
C GLY A 181 -3.70 11.14 -1.84
N LEU A 182 -4.95 11.57 -2.00
CA LEU A 182 -6.09 11.09 -1.23
C LEU A 182 -6.66 9.84 -1.89
N LYS A 183 -6.44 8.68 -1.28
CA LYS A 183 -6.85 7.37 -1.79
C LYS A 183 -7.63 6.59 -0.73
N THR A 184 -8.66 5.87 -1.15
CA THR A 184 -9.45 4.98 -0.28
C THR A 184 -8.98 3.55 -0.46
N TYR A 185 -8.58 2.92 0.63
CA TYR A 185 -8.12 1.54 0.67
C TYR A 185 -9.09 0.66 1.45
N ARG A 186 -9.32 -0.55 0.95
CA ARG A 186 -10.22 -1.53 1.53
C ARG A 186 -9.55 -2.89 1.65
N ILE A 187 -9.89 -3.65 2.68
CA ILE A 187 -9.52 -5.06 2.75
C ILE A 187 -10.48 -5.88 1.90
N MET A 188 -9.93 -6.64 0.97
CA MET A 188 -10.63 -7.75 0.33
C MET A 188 -10.22 -9.05 0.99
N GLY A 189 -11.16 -9.97 1.13
CA GLY A 189 -10.93 -11.28 1.71
C GLY A 189 -11.56 -12.41 0.90
N LEU A 190 -11.06 -13.62 1.11
CA LEU A 190 -11.71 -14.87 0.72
C LEU A 190 -11.37 -15.99 1.69
N SER A 191 -12.20 -17.03 1.69
CA SER A 191 -12.09 -18.26 2.47
C SER A 191 -12.18 -19.46 1.53
N THR A 192 -11.14 -20.30 1.48
CA THR A 192 -11.02 -21.37 0.46
C THR A 192 -12.13 -22.42 0.49
N LEU A 193 -12.84 -22.56 1.61
CA LEU A 193 -13.92 -23.54 1.81
C LEU A 193 -15.26 -22.89 2.16
N ARG A 194 -15.40 -21.58 1.95
CA ARG A 194 -16.62 -20.79 2.25
C ARG A 194 -17.05 -20.81 3.72
N TYR A 195 -16.20 -21.34 4.61
CA TYR A 195 -16.38 -21.19 6.05
C TYR A 195 -16.18 -19.74 6.45
N GLU A 196 -16.86 -19.37 7.54
CA GLU A 196 -16.68 -18.08 8.17
C GLU A 196 -15.22 -17.88 8.58
N ALA A 197 -14.64 -16.78 8.10
CA ALA A 197 -13.33 -16.34 8.51
C ALA A 197 -13.37 -14.84 8.83
N ASN A 198 -12.65 -14.48 9.87
CA ASN A 198 -12.70 -13.16 10.47
C ASN A 198 -11.42 -12.41 10.19
N VAL A 199 -11.58 -11.16 9.76
CA VAL A 199 -10.56 -10.13 9.85
C VAL A 199 -10.86 -9.34 11.12
N GLU A 200 -10.20 -9.69 12.22
CA GLU A 200 -10.47 -9.07 13.53
C GLU A 200 -9.96 -7.62 13.61
N ASN A 201 -8.87 -7.32 12.89
CA ASN A 201 -8.31 -5.98 12.78
C ASN A 201 -7.41 -5.90 11.55
N ALA A 202 -7.48 -4.81 10.81
CA ALA A 202 -6.53 -4.44 9.76
C ALA A 202 -6.11 -2.98 9.95
N ARG A 203 -4.82 -2.70 9.77
CA ARG A 203 -4.26 -1.35 9.88
C ARG A 203 -3.01 -1.17 9.02
N LEU A 204 -2.76 0.07 8.61
CA LEU A 204 -1.53 0.48 7.97
C LEU A 204 -0.62 1.12 9.01
N ARG A 205 0.62 0.65 9.09
CA ARG A 205 1.70 1.27 9.85
C ARG A 205 2.63 2.00 8.88
N ILE A 206 2.72 3.31 9.01
CA ILE A 206 3.55 4.19 8.19
C ILE A 206 4.71 4.67 9.06
N VAL A 207 5.94 4.49 8.58
CA VAL A 207 7.16 5.01 9.21
C VAL A 207 7.73 6.10 8.31
N THR A 208 8.06 7.25 8.87
CA THR A 208 8.71 8.36 8.15
C THR A 208 10.20 8.44 8.44
N TYR A 209 10.93 9.19 7.60
CA TYR A 209 12.28 9.62 7.90
C TYR A 209 12.32 10.63 9.04
#